data_AF-A0A972YRP5-F1
#
_entry.id   AF-A0A972YRP5-F1
#
_cell.length_a   1.000
_cell.length_b   1.000
_cell.length_c   1.000
_cell.angle_alpha   90.00
_cell.angle_beta   90.00
_cell.angle_gamma   90.00
#
_symmetry.space_group_name_H-M   'P 1'
#
loop_
_entity.id
_entity.type
_entity.pdbx_description
1 polymer ?
#
loop_
_entity_poly.entity_id
_entity_poly.type
_entity_poly.pdbx_seq_one_letter_code
_entity_poly.pdbx_strand_id
1 'polypeptide(L)'
;MASKLPVINIKAQSNHHALFLMLTALILFITTLVFSLSYWRQFQLVLTFIYLSELVIFITGLAKYLQPKYSLSLNPKGIIYQHSCGHWQVDWLQIKRISLMNETLGFEQIQLPFIGIRLIQLSILAKQISPRLANRLIHEQRPLLALAIKLKYLTLEQSQLSFEAFELPSGESITGPLAAFLHHSSVLHQALGYHLFIPETAMDRELNEFCTLLKQCMKSSVEYS
;
A
#
# COMPACT_ATOMS: atom_id res chain seq x y z
N MET A 1 -12.78 -32.37 -9.11
CA MET A 1 -11.84 -31.66 -9.99
C MET A 1 -11.92 -30.19 -9.63
N ALA A 2 -11.03 -29.70 -8.76
CA ALA A 2 -11.09 -28.32 -8.25
C ALA A 2 -10.69 -27.36 -9.38
N SER A 3 -11.67 -26.70 -10.00
CA SER A 3 -11.42 -25.65 -10.98
C SER A 3 -10.53 -24.60 -10.33
N LYS A 4 -9.31 -24.40 -10.89
CA LYS A 4 -8.45 -23.29 -10.47
C LYS A 4 -9.23 -22.00 -10.72
N LEU A 5 -9.59 -21.33 -9.64
CA LEU A 5 -10.27 -20.04 -9.71
C LEU A 5 -9.35 -19.07 -10.48
N PRO A 6 -9.89 -18.28 -11.43
CA PRO A 6 -9.09 -17.31 -12.17
C PRO A 6 -8.51 -16.27 -11.20
N VAL A 7 -7.18 -16.20 -11.11
CA VAL A 7 -6.46 -15.24 -10.28
C VAL A 7 -5.87 -14.17 -11.18
N ILE A 8 -6.25 -12.91 -10.96
CA ILE A 8 -5.66 -11.75 -11.64
C ILE A 8 -4.63 -11.14 -10.70
N ASN A 9 -3.35 -11.28 -11.03
CA ASN A 9 -2.26 -10.67 -10.27
C ASN A 9 -1.89 -9.32 -10.88
N ILE A 10 -1.97 -8.28 -10.08
CA ILE A 10 -1.64 -6.90 -10.44
C ILE A 10 -0.27 -6.55 -9.87
N LYS A 11 0.60 -6.05 -10.76
CA LYS A 11 1.96 -5.67 -10.43
C LYS A 11 1.99 -4.20 -9.98
N ALA A 12 2.72 -3.90 -8.91
CA ALA A 12 2.95 -2.50 -8.54
C ALA A 12 3.76 -1.77 -9.63
N GLN A 13 3.38 -0.54 -9.97
CA GLN A 13 4.09 0.30 -10.94
C GLN A 13 5.57 0.57 -10.56
N SER A 14 5.91 0.52 -9.27
CA SER A 14 7.25 0.79 -8.72
C SER A 14 8.36 -0.19 -9.18
N ASN A 15 8.03 -1.42 -9.60
CA ASN A 15 8.99 -2.52 -9.69
C ASN A 15 9.84 -2.59 -10.97
N HIS A 16 9.78 -1.60 -11.87
CA HIS A 16 10.42 -1.73 -13.20
C HIS A 16 11.94 -1.48 -13.22
N HIS A 17 12.51 -0.78 -12.22
CA HIS A 17 13.90 -0.28 -12.31
C HIS A 17 14.90 -0.93 -11.34
N ALA A 18 14.50 -1.91 -10.51
CA ALA A 18 15.39 -2.49 -9.49
C ALA A 18 16.58 -3.25 -10.10
N LEU A 19 16.32 -4.08 -11.11
CA LEU A 19 17.35 -4.86 -11.80
C LEU A 19 18.33 -3.97 -12.58
N PHE A 20 17.81 -2.90 -13.20
CA PHE A 20 18.64 -1.93 -13.90
C PHE A 20 19.64 -1.26 -12.95
N LEU A 21 19.18 -0.83 -11.76
CA LEU A 21 20.03 -0.22 -10.73
C LEU A 21 21.10 -1.18 -10.18
N MET A 22 20.76 -2.45 -9.98
CA MET A 22 21.75 -3.45 -9.55
C MET A 22 22.81 -3.69 -10.62
N LEU A 23 22.40 -3.79 -11.89
CA LEU A 23 23.31 -4.08 -12.99
C LEU A 23 24.24 -2.90 -13.27
N THR A 24 23.73 -1.66 -13.20
CA THR A 24 24.58 -0.46 -13.30
C THR A 24 25.55 -0.34 -12.13
N ALA A 25 25.12 -0.64 -10.89
CA ALA A 25 26.01 -0.65 -9.73
C ALA A 25 27.14 -1.69 -9.88
N LEU A 26 26.82 -2.89 -10.39
CA LEU A 26 27.81 -3.93 -10.63
C LEU A 26 28.84 -3.52 -11.69
N ILE A 27 28.40 -2.92 -12.79
CA ILE A 27 29.29 -2.43 -13.84
C ILE A 27 30.20 -1.34 -13.31
N LEU A 28 29.64 -0.36 -12.57
CA LEU A 28 30.42 0.72 -11.93
C LEU A 28 31.47 0.15 -10.99
N PHE A 29 31.09 -0.79 -10.11
CA PHE A 29 32.01 -1.44 -9.19
C PHE A 29 33.17 -2.14 -9.91
N ILE A 30 32.91 -2.86 -11.00
CA ILE A 30 33.96 -3.50 -11.80
C ILE A 30 34.88 -2.44 -12.41
N THR A 31 34.34 -1.36 -12.96
CA THR A 31 35.15 -0.28 -13.55
C THR A 31 36.01 0.42 -12.50
N THR A 32 35.45 0.71 -11.33
CA THR A 32 36.16 1.32 -10.19
C THR A 32 37.25 0.38 -9.66
N LEU A 33 37.01 -0.94 -9.63
CA LEU A 33 38.00 -1.95 -9.22
C LEU A 33 39.18 -2.02 -10.19
N VAL A 34 38.94 -2.00 -11.51
CA VAL A 34 40.02 -1.97 -12.51
C VAL A 34 40.85 -0.68 -12.38
N PHE A 35 40.22 0.46 -12.15
CA PHE A 35 40.90 1.74 -11.95
C PHE A 35 41.71 1.78 -10.65
N SER A 36 41.15 1.20 -9.59
CA SER A 36 41.76 1.08 -8.27
C SER A 36 43.09 0.33 -8.35
N LEU A 37 43.18 -0.76 -9.12
CA LEU A 37 44.41 -1.54 -9.28
C LEU A 37 45.60 -0.72 -9.82
N SER A 38 45.37 0.29 -10.67
CA SER A 38 46.43 1.16 -11.21
C SER A 38 46.70 2.41 -10.38
N TYR A 39 45.68 2.99 -9.74
CA TYR A 39 45.75 4.34 -9.17
C TYR A 39 45.47 4.42 -7.66
N TRP A 40 45.40 3.28 -6.96
CA TRP A 40 45.09 3.19 -5.53
C TRP A 40 45.88 4.18 -4.67
N ARG A 41 47.20 4.24 -4.90
CA ARG A 41 48.14 4.98 -4.04
C ARG A 41 48.04 6.50 -4.20
N GLN A 42 47.48 6.99 -5.31
CA GLN A 42 47.38 8.42 -5.61
C GLN A 42 45.99 8.99 -5.26
N PHE A 43 44.93 8.18 -5.34
CA PHE A 43 43.55 8.64 -5.17
C PHE A 43 42.75 7.87 -4.10
N GLN A 44 43.42 7.31 -3.10
CA GLN A 44 42.82 6.43 -2.07
C GLN A 44 41.54 7.00 -1.44
N LEU A 45 41.52 8.29 -1.06
CA LEU A 45 40.34 8.91 -0.46
C LEU A 45 39.17 9.02 -1.44
N VAL A 46 39.44 9.44 -2.69
CA VAL A 46 38.41 9.60 -3.72
C VAL A 46 37.79 8.24 -4.07
N LEU A 47 38.62 7.20 -4.25
CA LEU A 47 38.17 5.84 -4.52
C LEU A 47 37.32 5.29 -3.36
N THR A 48 37.67 5.60 -2.12
CA THR A 48 36.88 5.19 -0.94
C THR A 48 35.47 5.78 -0.97
N PHE A 49 35.33 7.08 -1.32
CA PHE A 49 34.00 7.70 -1.46
C PHE A 49 33.20 7.12 -2.61
N ILE A 50 33.85 6.76 -3.72
CA ILE A 50 33.18 6.09 -4.85
C ILE A 50 32.65 4.71 -4.43
N TYR A 51 33.44 3.90 -3.72
CA TYR A 51 32.95 2.62 -3.21
C TYR A 51 31.78 2.76 -2.23
N LEU A 52 31.80 3.78 -1.36
CA LEU A 52 30.67 4.05 -0.46
C LEU A 52 29.41 4.45 -1.23
N SER A 53 29.51 5.25 -2.28
CA SER A 53 28.35 5.63 -3.08
C SER A 53 27.77 4.45 -3.87
N GLU A 54 28.63 3.61 -4.45
CA GLU A 54 28.25 2.36 -5.11
C GLU A 54 27.54 1.40 -4.15
N LEU A 55 28.02 1.27 -2.91
CA LEU A 55 27.37 0.48 -1.88
C LEU A 55 25.94 0.98 -1.60
N VAL A 56 25.74 2.29 -1.51
CA VAL A 56 24.40 2.87 -1.32
C VAL A 56 23.49 2.59 -2.53
N ILE A 57 24.01 2.71 -3.76
CA ILE A 57 23.25 2.40 -4.99
C ILE A 57 22.87 0.91 -5.02
N PHE A 58 23.78 0.02 -4.62
CA PHE A 58 23.50 -1.40 -4.54
C PHE A 58 22.45 -1.73 -3.48
N ILE A 59 22.58 -1.18 -2.26
CA ILE A 59 21.61 -1.37 -1.18
C ILE A 59 20.22 -0.86 -1.58
N THR A 60 20.14 0.29 -2.24
CA THR A 60 18.85 0.82 -2.73
C THR A 60 18.25 -0.04 -3.83
N GLY A 61 19.06 -0.57 -4.75
CA GLY A 61 18.64 -1.58 -5.73
C GLY A 61 18.12 -2.86 -5.06
N LEU A 62 18.82 -3.37 -4.04
CA LEU A 62 18.42 -4.55 -3.25
C LEU A 62 17.12 -4.34 -2.51
N ALA A 63 16.98 -3.20 -1.82
CA ALA A 63 15.73 -2.82 -1.16
C ALA A 63 14.56 -2.77 -2.14
N LYS A 64 14.77 -2.29 -3.37
CA LYS A 64 13.75 -2.25 -4.42
C LYS A 64 13.44 -3.63 -5.00
N TYR A 65 14.43 -4.53 -5.09
CA TYR A 65 14.23 -5.91 -5.54
C TYR A 65 13.47 -6.77 -4.53
N LEU A 66 13.69 -6.53 -3.24
CA LEU A 66 13.00 -7.23 -2.14
C LEU A 66 11.53 -6.80 -1.98
N GLN A 67 11.08 -5.74 -2.67
CA GLN A 67 9.67 -5.37 -2.67
C GLN A 67 8.83 -6.48 -3.30
N PRO A 68 7.64 -6.78 -2.75
CA PRO A 68 6.77 -7.80 -3.30
C PRO A 68 6.44 -7.46 -4.76
N LYS A 69 6.62 -8.46 -5.63
CA LYS A 69 6.42 -8.29 -7.08
C LYS A 69 4.98 -7.93 -7.42
N TYR A 70 4.02 -8.37 -6.61
CA TYR A 70 2.58 -8.12 -6.79
C TYR A 70 2.05 -7.31 -5.62
N SER A 71 1.27 -6.28 -5.92
CA SER A 71 0.62 -5.45 -4.90
C SER A 71 -0.81 -5.87 -4.63
N LEU A 72 -1.49 -6.43 -5.64
CA LEU A 72 -2.89 -6.84 -5.55
C LEU A 72 -3.08 -8.17 -6.27
N SER A 73 -3.88 -9.05 -5.69
CA SER A 73 -4.38 -10.25 -6.35
C SER A 73 -5.89 -10.31 -6.20
N LEU A 74 -6.58 -10.48 -7.32
CA LEU A 74 -8.03 -10.57 -7.40
C LEU A 74 -8.41 -12.01 -7.66
N ASN A 75 -9.20 -12.57 -6.75
CA ASN A 75 -9.79 -13.89 -6.88
C ASN A 75 -11.32 -13.76 -6.95
N PRO A 76 -12.05 -14.76 -7.47
CA PRO A 76 -13.51 -14.74 -7.44
C PRO A 76 -14.09 -14.71 -6.03
N LYS A 77 -13.31 -15.10 -5.02
CA LYS A 77 -13.70 -15.01 -3.60
C LYS A 77 -13.52 -13.61 -3.00
N GLY A 78 -12.50 -12.86 -3.42
CA GLY A 78 -12.16 -11.57 -2.82
C GLY A 78 -10.95 -10.86 -3.41
N ILE A 79 -10.63 -9.72 -2.80
CA ILE A 79 -9.40 -8.95 -3.00
C ILE A 79 -8.37 -9.36 -1.95
N ILE A 80 -7.13 -9.54 -2.38
CA ILE A 80 -5.98 -9.66 -1.49
C ILE A 80 -4.99 -8.55 -1.85
N TYR A 81 -4.72 -7.68 -0.89
CA TYR A 81 -3.69 -6.66 -1.00
C TYR A 81 -2.41 -7.15 -0.33
N GLN A 82 -1.31 -7.11 -1.06
CA GLN A 82 -0.02 -7.58 -0.62
C GLN A 82 0.97 -6.43 -0.57
N HIS A 83 1.49 -6.19 0.64
CA HIS A 83 2.42 -5.11 0.95
C HIS A 83 3.71 -5.69 1.55
N SER A 84 4.80 -4.92 1.52
CA SER A 84 6.08 -5.33 2.12
C SER A 84 5.95 -5.64 3.62
N CYS A 85 5.00 -4.98 4.30
CA CYS A 85 4.77 -5.15 5.74
C CYS A 85 3.70 -6.22 6.07
N GLY A 86 3.13 -6.90 5.08
CA GLY A 86 2.11 -7.93 5.29
C GLY A 86 1.00 -7.88 4.23
N HIS A 87 -0.15 -8.46 4.53
CA HIS A 87 -1.29 -8.47 3.62
C HIS A 87 -2.59 -8.19 4.37
N TRP A 88 -3.61 -7.78 3.61
CA TRP A 88 -5.00 -7.86 4.02
C TRP A 88 -5.81 -8.54 2.92
N GLN A 89 -6.80 -9.31 3.34
CA GLN A 89 -7.78 -9.92 2.45
C GLN A 89 -9.17 -9.36 2.78
N VAL A 90 -10.03 -9.23 1.78
CA VAL A 90 -11.46 -8.92 1.93
C VAL A 90 -12.24 -9.67 0.88
N ASP A 91 -13.31 -10.35 1.29
CA ASP A 91 -14.24 -11.02 0.39
C ASP A 91 -15.18 -10.02 -0.31
N TRP A 92 -15.54 -10.28 -1.57
CA TRP A 92 -16.38 -9.36 -2.37
C TRP A 92 -17.74 -9.08 -1.72
N LEU A 93 -18.32 -10.07 -1.04
CA LEU A 93 -19.58 -9.96 -0.32
C LEU A 93 -19.55 -8.93 0.81
N GLN A 94 -18.36 -8.62 1.34
CA GLN A 94 -18.19 -7.65 2.42
C GLN A 94 -17.90 -6.23 1.92
N ILE A 95 -17.75 -6.06 0.61
CA ILE A 95 -17.53 -4.75 -0.01
C ILE A 95 -18.89 -4.15 -0.35
N LYS A 96 -19.23 -3.04 0.31
CA LYS A 96 -20.45 -2.28 0.04
C LYS A 96 -20.32 -1.41 -1.21
N ARG A 97 -19.18 -0.73 -1.37
CA ARG A 97 -18.93 0.19 -2.49
C ARG A 97 -17.44 0.37 -2.73
N ILE A 98 -17.07 0.44 -4.01
CA ILE A 98 -15.75 0.84 -4.47
C ILE A 98 -15.92 2.12 -5.28
N SER A 99 -15.16 3.15 -4.95
CA SER A 99 -15.24 4.43 -5.66
C SER A 99 -13.89 5.13 -5.69
N LEU A 100 -13.73 5.94 -6.74
CA LEU A 100 -12.67 6.94 -6.80
C LEU A 100 -12.96 8.01 -5.76
N MET A 101 -11.89 8.55 -5.20
CA MET A 101 -11.95 9.54 -4.16
C MET A 101 -11.71 10.93 -4.77
N ASN A 102 -12.79 11.66 -4.97
CA ASN A 102 -12.77 13.02 -5.50
C ASN A 102 -13.32 13.93 -4.41
N GLU A 103 -12.48 14.83 -3.89
CA GLU A 103 -12.86 15.77 -2.84
C GLU A 103 -12.83 17.20 -3.39
N THR A 104 -13.76 18.03 -2.95
CA THR A 104 -13.82 19.45 -3.36
C THR A 104 -13.22 20.33 -2.29
N LEU A 105 -12.07 20.94 -2.58
CA LEU A 105 -11.39 21.88 -1.67
C LEU A 105 -11.68 23.31 -2.14
N GLY A 106 -12.73 23.91 -1.56
CA GLY A 106 -13.19 25.24 -1.95
C GLY A 106 -13.81 25.23 -3.35
N PHE A 107 -13.09 25.78 -4.34
CA PHE A 107 -13.50 25.82 -5.76
C PHE A 107 -12.76 24.81 -6.64
N GLU A 108 -11.74 24.13 -6.12
CA GLU A 108 -10.93 23.16 -6.86
C GLU A 108 -11.39 21.73 -6.54
N GLN A 109 -11.58 20.90 -7.57
CA GLN A 109 -11.78 19.46 -7.39
C GLN A 109 -10.42 18.76 -7.32
N ILE A 110 -10.11 18.18 -6.18
CA ILE A 110 -8.88 17.41 -5.98
C ILE A 110 -9.24 15.93 -6.09
N GLN A 111 -8.73 15.30 -7.14
CA GLN A 111 -8.75 13.85 -7.26
C GLN A 111 -7.62 13.27 -6.41
N LEU A 112 -7.98 12.47 -5.41
CA LEU A 112 -6.98 11.77 -4.61
C LEU A 112 -6.43 10.57 -5.39
N PRO A 113 -5.13 10.29 -5.31
CA PRO A 113 -4.51 9.11 -5.91
C PRO A 113 -4.80 7.85 -5.07
N PHE A 114 -6.06 7.68 -4.67
CA PHE A 114 -6.54 6.60 -3.82
C PHE A 114 -7.90 6.09 -4.29
N ILE A 115 -8.06 4.77 -4.24
CA ILE A 115 -9.36 4.12 -4.40
C ILE A 115 -9.90 3.79 -3.02
N GLY A 116 -11.09 4.33 -2.72
CA GLY A 116 -11.81 4.08 -1.49
C GLY A 116 -12.64 2.81 -1.59
N ILE A 117 -12.46 1.90 -0.63
CA ILE A 117 -13.26 0.70 -0.45
C ILE A 117 -14.05 0.84 0.85
N ARG A 118 -15.38 0.79 0.72
CA ARG A 118 -16.31 0.80 1.86
C ARG A 118 -16.73 -0.64 2.16
N LEU A 119 -16.38 -1.11 3.34
CA LEU A 119 -16.84 -2.38 3.88
C LEU A 119 -18.24 -2.29 4.50
N ILE A 120 -18.96 -3.41 4.53
CA ILE A 120 -20.22 -3.59 5.29
C ILE A 120 -19.91 -3.65 6.78
N GLN A 121 -18.93 -4.47 7.15
CA GLN A 121 -18.55 -4.71 8.53
C GLN A 121 -17.04 -4.60 8.71
N LEU A 122 -16.59 -3.70 9.58
CA LEU A 122 -15.18 -3.47 9.85
C LEU A 122 -14.52 -4.64 10.62
N SER A 123 -15.32 -5.42 11.37
CA SER A 123 -14.81 -6.55 12.16
C SER A 123 -14.13 -7.64 11.34
N ILE A 124 -14.56 -7.83 10.10
CA ILE A 124 -13.99 -8.84 9.20
C ILE A 124 -12.58 -8.44 8.77
N LEU A 125 -12.36 -7.14 8.53
CA LEU A 125 -11.04 -6.62 8.23
C LEU A 125 -10.07 -6.89 9.39
N ALA A 126 -10.55 -6.78 10.63
CA ALA A 126 -9.72 -7.03 11.80
C ALA A 126 -9.13 -8.44 11.84
N LYS A 127 -9.89 -9.45 11.40
CA LYS A 127 -9.43 -10.85 11.34
C LYS A 127 -8.57 -11.15 10.10
N GLN A 128 -8.70 -10.34 9.05
CA GLN A 128 -8.08 -10.58 7.75
C GLN A 128 -6.88 -9.66 7.43
N ILE A 129 -6.51 -8.74 8.34
CA ILE A 129 -5.33 -7.87 8.22
C ILE A 129 -4.20 -8.31 9.16
N SER A 130 -2.98 -8.32 8.64
CA SER A 130 -1.79 -8.53 9.47
C SER A 130 -1.51 -7.32 10.40
N PRO A 131 -1.19 -7.53 11.70
CA PRO A 131 -0.95 -6.43 12.64
C PRO A 131 0.16 -5.46 12.21
N ARG A 132 1.19 -5.99 11.53
CA ARG A 132 2.28 -5.19 10.97
C ARG A 132 1.80 -4.23 9.88
N LEU A 133 0.93 -4.71 8.99
CA LEU A 133 0.32 -3.88 7.96
C LEU A 133 -0.64 -2.87 8.57
N ALA A 134 -1.46 -3.27 9.54
CA ALA A 134 -2.38 -2.37 10.24
C ALA A 134 -1.64 -1.16 10.82
N ASN A 135 -0.54 -1.38 11.55
CA ASN A 135 0.28 -0.29 12.09
C ASN A 135 0.91 0.57 10.99
N ARG A 136 1.37 -0.07 9.90
CA ARG A 136 1.96 0.66 8.77
C ARG A 136 0.94 1.55 8.06
N LEU A 137 -0.28 1.05 7.85
CA LEU A 137 -1.35 1.77 7.17
C LEU A 137 -1.76 3.04 7.92
N ILE A 138 -1.80 3.01 9.26
CA ILE A 138 -2.04 4.21 10.09
C ILE A 138 -1.10 5.35 9.69
N HIS A 139 0.19 5.05 9.50
CA HIS A 139 1.18 6.04 9.14
C HIS A 139 1.06 6.47 7.68
N GLU A 140 0.82 5.53 6.77
CA GLU A 140 0.64 5.80 5.34
C GLU A 140 -0.63 6.62 5.05
N GLN A 141 -1.65 6.50 5.89
CA GLN A 141 -2.93 7.20 5.77
C GLN A 141 -2.98 8.54 6.54
N ARG A 142 -1.90 8.96 7.23
CA ARG A 142 -1.83 10.30 7.87
C ARG A 142 -2.11 11.46 6.91
N PRO A 143 -1.65 11.45 5.64
CA PRO A 143 -2.01 12.50 4.69
C PRO A 143 -3.52 12.58 4.43
N LEU A 144 -4.24 11.45 4.49
CA LEU A 144 -5.70 11.43 4.34
C LEU A 144 -6.39 12.08 5.55
N LEU A 145 -5.91 11.82 6.77
CA LEU A 145 -6.39 12.54 7.95
C LEU A 145 -6.11 14.04 7.86
N ALA A 146 -4.91 14.42 7.44
CA ALA A 146 -4.56 15.83 7.27
C ALA A 146 -5.46 16.51 6.23
N LEU A 147 -5.83 15.81 5.15
CA LEU A 147 -6.79 16.29 4.18
C LEU A 147 -8.20 16.44 4.78
N ALA A 148 -8.67 15.44 5.53
CA ALA A 148 -9.96 15.50 6.21
C ALA A 148 -10.06 16.68 7.18
N ILE A 149 -8.99 17.01 7.89
CA ILE A 149 -8.90 18.19 8.75
C ILE A 149 -8.95 19.48 7.92
N LYS A 150 -8.22 19.55 6.80
CA LYS A 150 -8.26 20.70 5.88
C LYS A 150 -9.66 20.94 5.30
N LEU A 151 -10.37 19.86 4.98
CA LEU A 151 -11.76 19.88 4.52
C LEU A 151 -12.77 20.20 5.63
N LYS A 152 -12.31 20.33 6.89
CA LYS A 152 -13.16 20.51 8.09
C LYS A 152 -14.14 19.36 8.33
N TYR A 153 -13.88 18.18 7.77
CA TYR A 153 -14.64 16.97 8.07
C TYR A 153 -14.23 16.33 9.40
N LEU A 154 -13.06 16.70 9.92
CA LEU A 154 -12.51 16.18 11.15
C LEU A 154 -11.83 17.28 11.97
N THR A 155 -11.99 17.23 13.30
CA THR A 155 -11.24 18.09 14.22
C THR A 155 -9.88 17.47 14.53
N LEU A 156 -8.89 18.29 14.91
CA LEU A 156 -7.55 17.81 15.28
C LEU A 156 -7.59 16.76 16.40
N GLU A 157 -8.47 16.92 17.38
CA GLU A 157 -8.65 15.98 18.50
C GLU A 157 -9.13 14.61 18.03
N GLN A 158 -10.09 14.57 17.08
CA GLN A 158 -10.60 13.31 16.52
C GLN A 158 -9.59 12.61 15.61
N SER A 159 -8.57 13.34 15.12
CA SER A 159 -7.46 12.77 14.35
C SER A 159 -6.40 12.10 15.23
N GLN A 160 -6.47 12.28 16.55
CA GLN A 160 -5.56 11.64 17.48
C GLN A 160 -5.81 10.14 17.50
N LEU A 161 -4.71 9.39 17.58
CA LEU A 161 -4.75 7.95 17.52
C LEU A 161 -5.23 7.40 18.86
N SER A 162 -6.35 6.68 18.84
CA SER A 162 -6.82 5.95 20.03
C SER A 162 -6.09 4.62 20.16
N PHE A 163 -5.65 4.31 21.38
CA PHE A 163 -5.05 3.03 21.75
C PHE A 163 -6.00 2.18 22.61
N GLU A 164 -7.24 2.62 22.74
CA GLU A 164 -8.27 1.89 23.49
C GLU A 164 -8.62 0.57 22.80
N ALA A 165 -9.20 -0.33 23.58
CA ALA A 165 -9.67 -1.59 23.04
C ALA A 165 -10.89 -1.35 22.15
N PHE A 166 -10.86 -1.87 20.92
CA PHE A 166 -11.95 -1.72 19.98
C PHE A 166 -12.97 -2.84 20.20
N GLU A 167 -14.18 -2.48 20.62
CA GLU A 167 -15.27 -3.44 20.78
C GLU A 167 -15.94 -3.70 19.43
N LEU A 168 -15.90 -4.96 19.00
CA LEU A 168 -16.59 -5.39 17.79
C LEU A 168 -18.09 -5.54 18.07
N PRO A 169 -18.96 -5.41 17.04
CA PRO A 169 -20.39 -5.69 17.18
C PRO A 169 -20.70 -7.13 17.62
N SER A 170 -19.73 -8.04 17.52
CA SER A 170 -19.79 -9.41 18.01
C SER A 170 -19.47 -9.57 19.50
N GLY A 171 -19.15 -8.49 20.22
CA GLY A 171 -18.74 -8.49 21.63
C GLY A 171 -17.28 -8.89 21.87
N GLU A 172 -16.50 -9.10 20.81
CA GLU A 172 -15.06 -9.37 20.91
C GLU A 172 -14.29 -8.04 21.08
N SER A 173 -13.46 -7.95 22.12
CA SER A 173 -12.57 -6.81 22.34
C SER A 173 -11.23 -7.05 21.65
N ILE A 174 -10.90 -6.19 20.68
CA ILE A 174 -9.60 -6.22 20.00
C ILE A 174 -8.67 -5.22 20.68
N THR A 175 -7.45 -5.65 20.98
CA THR A 175 -6.42 -4.83 21.62
C THR A 175 -5.17 -4.69 20.75
N GLY A 176 -4.31 -3.73 21.11
CA GLY A 176 -3.02 -3.52 20.48
C GLY A 176 -3.07 -2.71 19.17
N PRO A 177 -2.08 -2.89 18.27
CA PRO A 177 -1.96 -2.09 17.04
C PRO A 177 -3.17 -2.24 16.09
N LEU A 178 -3.86 -3.37 16.19
CA LEU A 178 -5.06 -3.64 15.41
C LEU A 178 -6.24 -2.77 15.87
N ALA A 179 -6.42 -2.61 17.19
CA ALA A 179 -7.47 -1.76 17.75
C ALA A 179 -7.30 -0.30 17.32
N ALA A 180 -6.08 0.21 17.41
CA ALA A 180 -5.72 1.54 16.95
C ALA A 180 -6.01 1.74 15.45
N PHE A 181 -5.72 0.73 14.62
CA PHE A 181 -6.06 0.79 13.20
C PHE A 181 -7.57 0.79 12.96
N LEU A 182 -8.36 0.04 13.73
CA LEU A 182 -9.82 0.02 13.58
C LEU A 182 -10.44 1.37 13.97
N HIS A 183 -9.99 1.99 15.06
CA HIS A 183 -10.38 3.36 15.43
C HIS A 183 -9.96 4.37 14.35
N HIS A 184 -8.74 4.24 13.81
CA HIS A 184 -8.28 5.10 12.73
C HIS A 184 -9.13 4.94 11.46
N SER A 185 -9.47 3.71 11.09
CA SER A 185 -10.32 3.40 9.94
C SER A 185 -11.76 3.88 10.15
N SER A 186 -12.31 3.81 11.36
CA SER A 186 -13.64 4.35 11.65
C SER A 186 -13.69 5.87 11.58
N VAL A 187 -12.64 6.56 12.06
CA VAL A 187 -12.48 8.01 11.93
C VAL A 187 -12.39 8.43 10.45
N LEU A 188 -11.59 7.73 9.64
CA LEU A 188 -11.52 7.96 8.20
C LEU A 188 -12.85 7.63 7.51
N HIS A 189 -13.57 6.62 7.97
CA HIS A 189 -14.90 6.31 7.45
C HIS A 189 -15.90 7.44 7.73
N GLN A 190 -15.88 8.02 8.92
CA GLN A 190 -16.74 9.14 9.29
C GLN A 190 -16.41 10.39 8.47
N ALA A 191 -15.12 10.66 8.23
CA ALA A 191 -14.68 11.84 7.49
C ALA A 191 -14.84 11.71 5.97
N LEU A 192 -14.50 10.55 5.40
CA LEU A 192 -14.32 10.35 3.96
C LEU A 192 -15.25 9.27 3.37
N GLY A 193 -15.97 8.51 4.21
CA GLY A 193 -16.94 7.51 3.76
C GLY A 193 -16.37 6.14 3.39
N TYR A 194 -15.07 5.91 3.54
CA TYR A 194 -14.37 4.66 3.17
C TYR A 194 -13.55 4.09 4.33
N HIS A 195 -13.35 2.76 4.33
CA HIS A 195 -12.63 2.06 5.39
C HIS A 195 -11.21 1.67 4.97
N LEU A 196 -11.04 1.33 3.70
CA LEU A 196 -9.77 0.93 3.10
C LEU A 196 -9.44 1.86 1.94
N PHE A 197 -8.15 2.14 1.79
CA PHE A 197 -7.62 3.04 0.78
C PHE A 197 -6.49 2.32 0.05
N ILE A 198 -6.64 2.14 -1.26
CA ILE A 198 -5.61 1.57 -2.12
C ILE A 198 -4.91 2.73 -2.84
N PRO A 199 -3.60 2.92 -2.64
CA PRO A 199 -2.86 3.98 -3.33
C PRO A 199 -2.68 3.66 -4.81
N GLU A 200 -2.58 4.70 -5.64
CA GLU A 200 -2.33 4.56 -7.07
C GLU A 200 -1.04 3.78 -7.38
N THR A 201 -0.01 3.97 -6.57
CA THR A 201 1.29 3.31 -6.70
C THR A 201 1.24 1.79 -6.57
N ALA A 202 0.17 1.24 -6.00
CA ALA A 202 -0.04 -0.20 -5.87
C ALA A 202 -0.74 -0.83 -7.09
N MET A 203 -1.13 -0.04 -8.08
CA MET A 203 -1.85 -0.50 -9.27
C MET A 203 -0.92 -0.53 -10.49
N ASP A 204 -1.35 -1.21 -11.55
CA ASP A 204 -0.68 -1.30 -12.84
C ASP A 204 -1.32 -0.41 -13.92
N ARG A 205 -2.45 0.24 -13.61
CA ARG A 205 -3.27 1.04 -14.54
C ARG A 205 -3.77 2.31 -13.86
N GLU A 206 -4.32 3.22 -14.67
CA GLU A 206 -4.95 4.44 -14.18
C GLU A 206 -6.09 4.14 -13.18
N LEU A 207 -6.27 5.06 -12.21
CA LEU A 207 -7.28 4.97 -11.14
C LEU A 207 -8.67 4.56 -11.66
N ASN A 208 -9.11 5.19 -12.75
CA ASN A 208 -10.44 4.99 -13.35
C ASN A 208 -10.60 3.59 -13.95
N GLU A 209 -9.60 3.12 -14.71
CA GLU A 209 -9.60 1.78 -15.29
C GLU A 209 -9.62 0.72 -14.20
N PHE A 210 -8.78 0.90 -13.18
CA PHE A 210 -8.68 -0.04 -12.08
C PHE A 210 -9.98 -0.11 -11.26
N CYS A 211 -10.59 1.03 -10.96
CA CYS A 211 -11.89 1.08 -10.27
C CYS A 211 -12.99 0.36 -11.06
N THR A 212 -12.98 0.50 -12.39
CA THR A 212 -13.93 -0.18 -13.29
C THR A 212 -13.70 -1.69 -13.27
N LEU A 213 -12.43 -2.12 -13.31
CA LEU A 213 -12.04 -3.52 -13.20
C LEU A 213 -12.49 -4.13 -11.87
N LEU A 214 -12.27 -3.44 -10.74
CA LEU A 214 -12.72 -3.91 -9.43
C LEU A 214 -14.24 -4.09 -9.36
N LYS A 215 -15.01 -3.15 -9.92
CA LYS A 215 -16.48 -3.26 -9.99
C LYS A 215 -16.92 -4.42 -10.88
N GLN A 216 -16.23 -4.65 -11.99
CA GLN A 216 -16.50 -5.78 -12.87
C GLN A 216 -16.21 -7.11 -12.17
N CYS A 217 -15.06 -7.23 -11.50
CA CYS A 217 -14.71 -8.40 -10.70
C CYS A 217 -15.73 -8.65 -9.58
N MET A 218 -16.16 -7.60 -8.89
CA MET A 218 -17.21 -7.70 -7.87
C MET A 218 -18.53 -8.21 -8.47
N LYS A 219 -18.96 -7.67 -9.62
CA LYS A 219 -20.18 -8.12 -10.29
C LYS A 219 -20.08 -9.58 -10.75
N SER A 220 -18.97 -9.96 -11.36
CA SER A 220 -18.73 -11.34 -11.80
C SER A 220 -18.56 -12.31 -10.64
N SER A 221 -18.10 -11.87 -9.46
CA SER A 221 -17.98 -12.75 -8.28
C SER A 221 -19.30 -13.38 -7.86
N VAL A 222 -20.44 -12.70 -8.11
CA VAL A 222 -21.78 -13.21 -7.85
C VAL A 222 -22.11 -14.42 -8.72
N GLU A 223 -21.53 -14.53 -9.92
CA GLU A 223 -21.72 -15.68 -10.81
C GLU A 223 -20.91 -16.91 -10.38
N TYR A 224 -19.89 -16.71 -9.52
CA TYR A 224 -19.03 -17.78 -8.97
C TYR A 224 -19.35 -18.12 -7.50
N SER A 225 -20.39 -17.50 -6.93
CA SER A 225 -20.88 -17.71 -5.55
C SER A 225 -21.83 -18.91 -5.47
#